data_AF-A0A1E5G4X0-F1
#
_entry.id   AF-A0A1E5G4X0-F1
#
_cell.length_a   1.000
_cell.length_b   1.000
_cell.length_c   1.000
_cell.angle_alpha   90.00
_cell.angle_beta   90.00
_cell.angle_gamma   90.00
#
_symmetry.space_group_name_H-M   'P 1'
#
loop_
_entity.id
_entity.type
_entity.pdbx_description
1 polymer ?
#
loop_
_entity_poly.entity_id
_entity_poly.type
_entity_poly.pdbx_seq_one_letter_code
_entity_poly.pdbx_strand_id
1 'polypeptide(L)'
;MKCKVDEQMLLQWFLGELSETERQRLQNHIDFCEHCTERIAELYQFQHAWNDECEQPPDVFVDNVMSQIVRKRKVKVLDVLHYLTAAAATFLLVYLGGFEQMLGSLEVMPERIYETNDSIHQATEAGLGLIKGINYYITGYIEQLKVY
;
A
#
# COMPACT_ATOMS: atom_id res chain seq x y z
N MET A 1 -29.78 -4.47 -30.35
CA MET A 1 -29.98 -4.10 -28.92
C MET A 1 -29.71 -2.61 -28.77
N LYS A 2 -30.47 -1.87 -27.96
CA LYS A 2 -30.15 -0.45 -27.70
C LYS A 2 -28.89 -0.40 -26.84
N CYS A 3 -27.79 0.14 -27.38
CA CYS A 3 -26.57 0.37 -26.61
C CYS A 3 -26.88 1.34 -25.47
N LYS A 4 -26.46 0.98 -24.25
CA LYS A 4 -26.59 1.80 -23.03
C LYS A 4 -25.23 2.13 -22.42
N VAL A 5 -24.15 1.75 -23.09
CA VAL A 5 -22.78 2.05 -22.63
C VAL A 5 -22.51 3.51 -22.90
N ASP A 6 -22.07 4.19 -21.86
CA ASP A 6 -21.66 5.59 -21.93
C ASP A 6 -20.29 5.71 -22.62
N GLU A 7 -20.11 6.77 -23.41
CA GLU A 7 -18.88 7.01 -24.19
C GLU A 7 -17.66 7.18 -23.26
N GLN A 8 -17.86 7.77 -22.09
CA GLN A 8 -16.83 7.90 -21.07
C GLN A 8 -16.34 6.55 -20.55
N MET A 9 -17.22 5.57 -20.40
CA MET A 9 -16.86 4.22 -19.94
C MET A 9 -16.01 3.49 -20.99
N LEU A 10 -16.29 3.72 -22.27
CA LEU A 10 -15.54 3.14 -23.39
C LEU A 10 -14.12 3.72 -23.49
N LEU A 11 -13.97 5.03 -23.23
CA LEU A 11 -12.66 5.69 -23.12
C LEU A 11 -11.85 5.21 -21.91
N GLN A 12 -12.47 5.09 -20.73
CA GLN A 12 -11.79 4.57 -19.53
C GLN A 12 -11.30 3.13 -19.73
N TRP A 13 -12.04 2.31 -20.48
CA TRP A 13 -11.60 0.98 -20.86
C TRP A 13 -10.35 1.03 -21.75
N PHE A 14 -10.37 1.90 -22.77
CA PHE A 14 -9.27 2.07 -23.71
C PHE A 14 -7.98 2.57 -23.04
N LEU A 15 -8.11 3.47 -22.06
CA LEU A 15 -7.00 3.99 -21.25
C LEU A 15 -6.53 3.04 -20.14
N GLY A 16 -7.27 1.95 -19.88
CA GLY A 16 -6.95 0.99 -18.82
C GLY A 16 -7.28 1.45 -17.40
N GLU A 17 -8.21 2.40 -17.26
CA GLU A 17 -8.60 3.02 -15.97
C GLU A 17 -9.78 2.33 -15.27
N LEU A 18 -10.47 1.41 -15.95
CA LEU A 18 -11.58 0.64 -15.36
C LEU A 18 -11.07 -0.42 -14.37
N SER A 19 -11.89 -0.70 -13.35
CA SER A 19 -11.65 -1.85 -12.48
C SER A 19 -11.80 -3.16 -13.26
N GLU A 20 -11.16 -4.24 -12.79
CA GLU A 20 -11.18 -5.55 -13.47
C GLU A 20 -12.62 -6.07 -13.70
N THR A 21 -13.50 -5.84 -12.73
CA THR A 21 -14.90 -6.27 -12.82
C THR A 21 -15.71 -5.50 -13.86
N GLU A 22 -15.45 -4.20 -14.01
CA GLU A 22 -16.11 -3.35 -15.01
C GLU A 22 -15.56 -3.63 -16.40
N ARG A 23 -14.25 -3.85 -16.49
CA ARG A 23 -13.56 -4.27 -17.71
C ARG A 23 -14.16 -5.55 -18.28
N GLN A 24 -14.34 -6.59 -17.46
CA GLN A 24 -14.93 -7.86 -17.93
C GLN A 24 -16.39 -7.69 -18.38
N ARG A 25 -17.18 -6.90 -17.65
CA ARG A 25 -18.58 -6.61 -18.03
C ARG A 25 -18.66 -5.88 -19.37
N LEU A 26 -17.79 -4.89 -19.56
CA LEU A 26 -17.76 -4.13 -20.80
C LEU A 26 -17.21 -4.97 -21.96
N GLN A 27 -16.20 -5.81 -21.73
CA GLN A 27 -15.69 -6.75 -22.74
C GLN A 27 -16.80 -7.66 -23.25
N ASN A 28 -17.54 -8.28 -22.32
CA ASN A 28 -18.68 -9.13 -22.66
C ASN A 28 -19.76 -8.35 -23.44
N HIS A 29 -19.89 -7.04 -23.25
CA HIS A 29 -20.83 -6.22 -24.03
C HIS A 29 -20.30 -5.92 -25.43
N ILE A 30 -19.02 -5.57 -25.54
CA ILE A 30 -18.34 -5.25 -26.81
C ILE A 30 -18.44 -6.44 -27.77
N ASP A 31 -18.22 -7.66 -27.28
CA ASP A 31 -18.25 -8.89 -28.08
C ASP A 31 -19.59 -9.12 -28.82
N PHE A 32 -20.69 -8.53 -28.35
CA PHE A 32 -22.02 -8.65 -28.96
C PHE A 32 -22.61 -7.32 -29.44
N CYS A 33 -21.88 -6.20 -29.32
CA CYS A 33 -22.37 -4.88 -29.70
C CYS A 33 -21.53 -4.30 -30.85
N GLU A 34 -22.11 -4.33 -32.06
CA GLU A 34 -21.48 -3.76 -33.27
C GLU A 34 -21.13 -2.27 -33.10
N HIS A 35 -22.01 -1.50 -32.46
CA HIS A 35 -21.78 -0.06 -32.24
C HIS A 35 -20.56 0.21 -31.35
N CYS A 36 -20.42 -0.52 -30.24
CA CYS A 36 -19.26 -0.39 -29.36
C CYS A 36 -17.97 -0.88 -30.04
N THR A 37 -18.07 -1.92 -30.86
CA THR A 37 -16.94 -2.44 -31.63
C THR A 37 -16.42 -1.42 -32.64
N GLU A 38 -17.33 -0.75 -33.36
CA GLU A 38 -16.99 0.31 -34.32
C GLU A 38 -16.33 1.50 -33.62
N ARG A 39 -16.88 1.96 -32.49
CA ARG A 39 -16.28 3.03 -31.68
C ARG A 39 -14.88 2.70 -31.19
N ILE A 40 -14.62 1.46 -30.77
CA ILE A 40 -13.28 1.03 -30.36
C ILE A 40 -12.32 1.02 -31.56
N ALA A 41 -12.78 0.64 -32.74
CA ALA A 41 -11.97 0.70 -33.96
C ALA A 41 -11.58 2.15 -34.31
N GLU A 42 -12.50 3.12 -34.14
CA GLU A 42 -12.21 4.56 -34.28
C GLU A 42 -11.11 5.01 -33.30
N LEU A 43 -11.16 4.57 -32.04
CA LEU A 43 -10.14 4.89 -31.03
C LEU A 43 -8.76 4.33 -31.39
N TYR A 44 -8.69 3.10 -31.89
CA TYR A 44 -7.42 2.52 -32.35
C TYR A 44 -6.86 3.26 -33.56
N GLN A 45 -7.71 3.66 -34.52
CA GLN A 45 -7.27 4.47 -35.67
C GLN A 45 -6.70 5.81 -35.22
N PHE A 46 -7.36 6.48 -34.26
CA PHE A 46 -6.86 7.71 -33.68
C PHE A 46 -5.50 7.51 -32.98
N GLN A 47 -5.36 6.45 -32.18
CA GLN A 47 -4.09 6.13 -31.52
C GLN A 47 -2.97 5.84 -32.51
N HIS A 48 -3.26 5.14 -33.62
CA HIS A 48 -2.29 4.90 -34.67
C HIS A 48 -1.85 6.21 -35.34
N ALA A 49 -2.80 7.06 -35.74
CA ALA A 49 -2.48 8.36 -36.32
C ALA A 49 -1.64 9.24 -35.38
N TRP A 50 -1.96 9.24 -34.08
CA TRP A 50 -1.20 9.95 -33.07
C TRP A 50 0.22 9.41 -32.90
N ASN A 51 0.39 8.09 -32.94
CA ASN A 51 1.68 7.45 -32.75
C ASN A 51 2.58 7.51 -34.00
N ASP A 52 2.00 7.54 -35.20
CA ASP A 52 2.75 7.67 -36.45
C ASP A 52 3.37 9.07 -36.61
N GLU A 53 2.83 10.08 -35.92
CA GLU A 53 3.39 11.44 -35.85
C GLU A 53 4.52 11.60 -34.81
N CYS A 54 4.92 10.53 -34.10
CA CYS A 54 6.04 10.60 -33.18
C CYS A 54 7.35 10.80 -33.94
N GLU A 55 7.75 12.06 -34.09
CA GLU A 55 9.07 12.45 -34.55
C GLU A 55 10.13 11.76 -33.68
N GLN A 56 11.10 11.11 -34.32
CA GLN A 56 12.17 10.45 -33.59
C GLN A 56 12.89 11.50 -32.72
N PRO A 57 13.12 11.23 -31.43
CA PRO A 57 13.84 12.15 -30.60
C PRO A 57 15.22 12.41 -31.22
N PRO A 58 15.75 13.64 -31.15
CA PRO A 58 17.09 13.92 -31.66
C PRO A 58 18.13 12.98 -31.04
N ASP A 59 19.17 12.59 -31.79
CA ASP A 59 20.19 11.64 -31.34
C ASP A 59 20.82 12.01 -29.98
N VAL A 60 20.89 13.31 -29.68
CA VAL A 60 21.44 13.87 -28.43
C VAL A 60 20.48 13.81 -27.24
N PHE A 61 19.23 13.38 -27.42
CA PHE A 61 18.20 13.36 -26.36
C PHE A 61 18.63 12.48 -25.19
N VAL A 62 19.10 11.26 -25.49
CA VAL A 62 19.52 10.29 -24.47
C VAL A 62 20.69 10.84 -23.66
N ASP A 63 21.71 11.38 -24.34
CA ASP A 63 22.88 11.97 -23.68
C ASP A 63 22.51 13.17 -22.79
N ASN A 64 21.59 14.02 -23.26
CA ASN A 64 21.11 15.18 -22.50
C ASN A 64 20.30 14.77 -21.26
N VAL A 65 19.46 13.73 -21.35
CA VAL A 65 18.70 13.21 -20.20
C VAL A 65 19.64 12.53 -19.20
N MET A 66 20.53 11.67 -19.69
CA MET A 66 21.44 10.90 -18.85
C MET A 66 22.44 11.80 -18.11
N SER A 67 22.92 12.86 -18.75
CA SER A 67 23.82 13.84 -18.10
C SER A 67 23.16 14.60 -16.94
N GLN A 68 21.84 14.77 -16.95
CA GLN A 68 21.09 15.41 -15.86
C GLN A 68 20.84 14.46 -14.68
N ILE A 69 20.68 13.16 -14.94
CA ILE A 69 20.46 12.14 -13.90
C ILE A 69 21.72 11.92 -13.07
N VAL A 70 22.89 11.83 -13.71
CA VAL A 70 24.16 11.52 -13.04
C VAL A 70 24.64 12.64 -12.09
N ARG A 71 24.18 13.89 -12.28
CA ARG A 71 24.62 15.05 -11.48
C ARG A 71 24.10 15.10 -10.03
N LYS A 72 23.21 14.19 -9.60
CA LYS A 72 22.56 14.29 -8.28
C LYS A 72 23.24 13.58 -7.10
N ARG A 73 24.44 13.01 -7.23
CA ARG A 73 25.19 12.52 -6.06
C ARG A 73 26.38 13.42 -5.73
N LYS A 74 26.10 14.59 -5.15
CA LYS A 74 27.11 15.31 -4.36
C LYS A 74 27.26 14.55 -3.05
N VAL A 75 28.31 13.74 -2.90
CA VAL A 75 28.70 13.23 -1.58
C VAL A 75 28.98 14.48 -0.73
N LYS A 76 28.07 14.77 0.21
CA LYS A 76 28.26 15.92 1.08
C LYS A 76 29.35 15.54 2.06
N VAL A 77 30.34 16.40 2.25
CA VAL A 77 31.41 16.24 3.25
C VAL A 77 30.84 15.90 4.63
N LEU A 78 29.62 16.38 4.91
CA LEU A 78 28.84 16.08 6.10
C LEU A 78 28.50 14.59 6.26
N ASP A 79 28.21 13.87 5.17
CA ASP A 79 27.87 12.44 5.21
C ASP A 79 29.12 11.62 5.57
N VAL A 80 30.27 11.95 4.98
CA VAL A 80 31.56 11.31 5.30
C VAL A 80 31.94 11.55 6.76
N LEU A 81 31.73 12.78 7.25
CA LEU A 81 31.95 13.11 8.66
C LEU A 81 31.03 12.29 9.57
N HIS A 82 29.75 12.14 9.21
CA HIS A 82 28.78 11.35 9.96
C HIS A 82 29.21 9.89 10.12
N TYR A 83 29.65 9.25 9.02
CA TYR A 83 30.13 7.88 9.06
C TYR A 83 31.39 7.72 9.91
N LEU A 84 32.33 8.67 9.84
CA LEU A 84 33.51 8.67 10.69
C LEU A 84 33.18 8.85 12.16
N THR A 85 32.26 9.77 12.50
CA THR A 85 31.81 9.95 13.88
C THR A 85 31.07 8.74 14.42
N ALA A 86 30.25 8.09 13.60
CA ALA A 86 29.54 6.87 13.97
C ALA A 86 30.53 5.72 14.23
N ALA A 87 31.49 5.51 13.32
CA ALA A 87 32.52 4.50 13.49
C ALA A 87 33.35 4.73 14.75
N ALA A 88 33.79 5.97 15.00
CA ALA A 88 34.54 6.33 16.19
C ALA A 88 33.73 6.08 17.48
N ALA A 89 32.45 6.43 17.49
CA ALA A 89 31.55 6.17 18.61
C ALA A 89 31.37 4.66 18.86
N THR A 90 31.20 3.85 17.80
CA THR A 90 31.12 2.40 17.92
C THR A 90 32.41 1.81 18.50
N PHE A 91 33.58 2.22 18.01
CA PHE A 91 34.86 1.78 18.57
C PHE A 91 35.04 2.17 20.03
N LEU A 92 34.63 3.40 20.39
CA LEU A 92 34.67 3.87 21.77
C LEU A 92 33.77 3.04 22.69
N LEU A 93 32.55 2.73 22.24
CA LEU A 93 31.57 1.91 22.98
C LEU A 93 32.05 0.46 23.15
N VAL A 94 32.66 -0.12 22.11
CA VAL A 94 33.27 -1.46 22.17
C VAL A 94 34.45 -1.48 23.13
N TYR A 95 35.33 -0.47 23.08
CA TYR A 95 36.51 -0.39 23.94
C TYR A 95 36.15 -0.17 25.43
N LEU A 96 35.12 0.63 25.70
CA LEU A 96 34.65 0.90 27.06
C LEU A 96 33.80 -0.25 27.64
N GLY A 97 33.54 -1.31 26.89
CA GLY A 97 32.68 -2.42 27.33
C GLY A 97 31.19 -2.05 27.44
N GLY A 98 30.76 -0.90 26.92
CA GLY A 98 29.36 -0.47 26.95
C GLY A 98 28.43 -1.34 26.10
N PHE A 99 28.99 -2.13 25.18
CA PHE A 99 28.24 -3.06 24.34
C PHE A 99 27.64 -4.23 25.15
N GLU A 100 28.34 -4.72 26.18
CA GLU A 100 27.85 -5.78 27.08
C GLU A 100 26.64 -5.32 27.90
N GLN A 101 26.67 -4.08 28.40
CA GLN A 101 25.57 -3.49 29.17
C GLN A 101 24.32 -3.24 28.31
N MET A 102 24.51 -2.89 27.04
CA MET A 102 23.42 -2.70 26.08
C MET A 102 22.83 -4.04 25.61
N LEU A 103 23.66 -5.04 25.34
CA LEU A 103 23.21 -6.39 24.98
C LEU A 103 22.44 -7.07 26.12
N GLY A 104 22.90 -6.92 27.37
CA GLY A 104 22.15 -7.40 28.54
C GLY A 104 20.77 -6.76 28.70
N SER A 105 20.59 -5.49 28.27
CA SER A 105 19.28 -4.83 28.28
C SER A 105 18.33 -5.34 27.18
N LEU A 106 18.88 -5.85 26.07
CA LEU A 106 18.12 -6.46 24.97
C LEU A 106 17.64 -7.87 25.31
N GLU A 107 18.37 -8.62 26.14
CA GLU A 107 17.95 -9.94 26.64
C GLU A 107 16.77 -9.87 27.63
N VAL A 108 16.65 -8.80 28.42
CA VAL A 108 15.57 -8.62 29.41
C VAL A 108 14.30 -8.01 28.78
N MET A 109 14.40 -7.47 27.58
CA MET A 109 13.28 -6.85 26.86
C MET A 109 12.16 -7.83 26.45
N PRO A 110 12.44 -9.04 25.91
CA PRO A 110 11.37 -9.99 25.57
C PRO A 110 10.58 -10.42 26.81
N GLU A 111 11.22 -10.63 27.96
CA GLU A 111 10.56 -11.12 29.18
C GLU A 111 9.49 -10.15 29.71
N ARG A 112 9.79 -8.84 29.71
CA ARG A 112 8.79 -7.81 30.06
C ARG A 112 7.64 -7.73 29.05
N ILE A 113 7.91 -7.94 27.77
CA ILE A 113 6.87 -7.92 26.73
C ILE A 113 5.91 -9.10 26.95
N TYR A 114 6.42 -10.28 27.32
CA TYR A 114 5.59 -11.45 27.62
C TYR A 114 4.73 -11.28 28.88
N GLU A 115 5.29 -10.73 29.97
CA GLU A 115 4.52 -10.43 31.19
C GLU A 115 3.40 -9.40 30.93
N THR A 116 3.70 -8.37 30.15
CA THR A 116 2.70 -7.34 29.82
C THR A 116 1.60 -7.91 28.93
N ASN A 117 1.92 -8.81 28.00
CA ASN A 117 0.92 -9.45 27.15
C ASN A 117 0.00 -10.40 27.95
N ASP A 118 0.52 -11.16 28.90
CA ASP A 118 -0.28 -12.07 29.72
C ASP A 118 -1.28 -11.32 30.63
N SER A 119 -0.84 -10.22 31.23
CA SER A 119 -1.72 -9.35 32.04
C SER A 119 -2.84 -8.70 31.22
N ILE A 120 -2.57 -8.31 29.96
CA ILE A 120 -3.59 -7.79 29.04
C ILE A 120 -4.59 -8.89 28.65
N HIS A 121 -4.12 -10.11 28.40
CA HIS A 121 -4.99 -11.25 28.11
C HIS A 121 -5.93 -11.56 29.28
N GLN A 122 -5.40 -11.64 30.50
CA GLN A 122 -6.21 -11.89 31.70
C GLN A 122 -7.24 -10.77 31.95
N ALA A 123 -6.85 -9.50 31.77
CA ALA A 123 -7.77 -8.38 31.91
C ALA A 123 -8.89 -8.41 30.86
N THR A 124 -8.57 -8.83 29.63
CA THR A 124 -9.52 -8.95 28.52
C THR A 124 -10.51 -10.09 28.76
N GLU A 125 -10.04 -11.24 29.23
CA GLU A 125 -10.91 -12.38 29.58
C GLU A 125 -11.84 -12.06 30.76
N ALA A 126 -11.32 -11.39 31.79
CA ALA A 126 -12.14 -10.93 32.91
C ALA A 126 -13.22 -9.93 32.46
N GLY A 127 -12.86 -8.97 31.59
CA GLY A 127 -13.80 -8.02 31.01
C GLY A 127 -14.89 -8.69 30.18
N LEU A 128 -14.52 -9.64 29.30
CA LEU A 128 -15.48 -10.41 28.50
C LEU A 128 -16.39 -11.27 29.37
N GLY A 129 -15.89 -11.84 30.47
CA GLY A 129 -16.68 -12.57 31.46
C GLY A 129 -17.76 -11.72 32.10
N LEU A 130 -17.42 -10.49 32.49
CA LEU A 130 -18.38 -9.53 33.06
C LEU A 130 -19.47 -9.14 32.06
N ILE A 131 -19.10 -8.84 30.81
CA ILE A 131 -20.06 -8.49 29.75
C ILE A 131 -21.03 -9.65 29.48
N LYS A 132 -20.53 -10.89 29.43
CA LYS A 132 -21.37 -12.09 29.28
C LYS A 132 -22.32 -12.26 30.46
N GLY A 133 -21.85 -12.04 31.69
CA GLY A 133 -22.68 -12.10 32.90
C GLY A 133 -23.80 -11.06 32.90
N ILE A 134 -23.50 -9.82 32.52
CA ILE A 134 -24.49 -8.74 32.39
C ILE A 134 -25.53 -9.09 31.32
N ASN A 135 -25.08 -9.60 30.16
CA ASN A 135 -25.99 -9.98 29.08
C ASN A 135 -26.94 -11.12 29.49
N TYR A 136 -26.43 -12.13 30.21
CA TYR A 136 -27.26 -13.20 30.77
C TYR A 136 -28.31 -12.67 31.76
N TYR A 137 -27.91 -11.77 32.65
CA TYR A 137 -28.82 -11.14 33.62
C TYR A 137 -29.93 -10.33 32.95
N ILE A 138 -29.57 -9.49 31.96
CA ILE A 138 -30.53 -8.69 31.19
C ILE A 138 -31.49 -9.58 30.42
N THR A 139 -30.99 -10.63 29.77
CA THR A 139 -31.82 -11.57 28.99
C THR A 139 -32.81 -12.30 29.88
N GLY A 140 -32.38 -12.79 31.05
CA GLY A 140 -33.27 -13.42 32.02
C GLY A 140 -34.32 -12.47 32.59
N TYR A 141 -33.98 -11.20 32.81
CA TYR A 141 -34.94 -10.18 33.27
C TYR A 141 -35.99 -9.85 32.19
N ILE A 142 -35.58 -9.78 30.92
CA ILE A 142 -36.48 -9.57 29.78
C ILE A 142 -37.43 -10.76 29.60
N GLU A 143 -36.97 -11.99 29.80
CA GLU A 143 -37.83 -13.18 29.74
C GLU A 143 -38.87 -13.19 30.87
N GLN A 144 -38.52 -12.76 32.07
CA GLN A 144 -39.48 -12.63 33.18
C GLN A 144 -40.55 -11.56 32.93
N LEU A 145 -40.21 -10.47 32.23
CA LEU A 145 -41.15 -9.40 31.88
C LEU A 145 -42.12 -9.77 30.74
N LYS A 146 -41.83 -10.81 29.94
CA LYS A 146 -42.73 -11.30 28.88
C LYS A 146 -43.82 -12.26 29.38
N VAL A 147 -43.77 -12.66 30.65
CA VAL A 147 -44.72 -13.61 31.28
C VAL A 147 -45.87 -12.87 32.01
N TYR A 148 -45.87 -11.53 32.00
CA TYR A 148 -46.98 -10.67 32.44
C TYR A 148 -47.57 -9.91 31.25
#